data_AF-C9MX03-F1
#
_entry.id   AF-C9MX03-F1
#
_cell.length_a   1.000
_cell.length_b   1.000
_cell.length_c   1.000
_cell.angle_alpha   90.00
_cell.angle_beta   90.00
_cell.angle_gamma   90.00
#
_symmetry.space_group_name_H-M   'P 1'
#
loop_
_entity.id
_entity.type
_entity.pdbx_description
1 polymer ?
#
loop_
_entity_poly.entity_id
_entity_poly.type
_entity_poly.pdbx_seq_one_letter_code
_entity_poly.pdbx_strand_id
1 'polypeptide(L)'
;MIMKMPKKWFLKAIEAGDYEFANNLGYLYASQHDFENAEKYYLIAIENEDYDALNNLAILYEQNGKTEEAEKYYLMAIEKNCEGAKENLLTFYNSTRQTAKEKDIYLQMAWKDDINAMNHLGMIFGNEGNFKESEKWFLKAAALGDKHAKNNLEVLKNSLKKSN
;
A
#
# COMPACT_ATOMS: atom_id res chain seq x y z
N MET A 1 24.38 -17.41 -16.53
CA MET A 1 24.62 -16.26 -17.43
C MET A 1 23.32 -15.91 -18.20
N ILE A 2 22.26 -15.40 -17.55
CA ILE A 2 20.91 -15.38 -18.19
C ILE A 2 20.17 -14.01 -18.12
N MET A 3 20.66 -12.96 -17.46
CA MET A 3 19.93 -11.66 -17.39
C MET A 3 20.47 -10.53 -18.31
N LYS A 4 21.56 -10.72 -19.04
CA LYS A 4 22.19 -9.62 -19.81
C LYS A 4 21.48 -9.27 -21.13
N MET A 5 20.71 -10.19 -21.70
CA MET A 5 20.00 -9.96 -22.96
C MET A 5 18.82 -8.98 -22.84
N PRO A 6 17.86 -9.15 -21.91
CA PRO A 6 16.69 -8.27 -21.84
C PRO A 6 17.06 -6.80 -21.59
N LYS A 7 18.01 -6.53 -20.67
CA LYS A 7 18.47 -5.16 -20.36
C LYS A 7 18.98 -4.42 -21.60
N LYS A 8 19.79 -5.08 -22.44
CA LYS A 8 20.37 -4.46 -23.64
C LYS A 8 19.28 -4.12 -24.68
N TRP A 9 18.27 -4.98 -24.83
CA TRP A 9 17.17 -4.73 -25.75
C TRP A 9 16.26 -3.61 -25.27
N PHE A 10 15.95 -3.57 -23.97
CA PHE A 10 15.15 -2.49 -23.38
C PHE A 10 15.86 -1.13 -23.50
N LEU A 11 17.17 -1.07 -23.24
CA LEU A 11 17.95 0.14 -23.46
C LEU A 11 17.87 0.63 -24.91
N LYS A 12 18.04 -0.29 -25.88
CA LYS A 12 17.96 0.05 -27.31
C LYS A 12 16.56 0.53 -27.73
N ALA A 13 15.50 -0.04 -27.14
CA ALA A 13 14.12 0.41 -27.39
C ALA A 13 13.93 1.85 -26.89
N ILE A 14 14.35 2.12 -25.64
CA ILE A 14 14.26 3.46 -25.04
C ILE A 14 15.10 4.50 -25.81
N GLU A 15 16.31 4.13 -26.24
CA GLU A 15 17.15 4.98 -27.11
C GLU A 15 16.48 5.30 -28.46
N ALA A 16 15.62 4.41 -28.96
CA ALA A 16 14.82 4.60 -30.16
C ALA A 16 13.49 5.35 -29.90
N GLY A 17 13.23 5.77 -28.66
CA GLY A 17 12.01 6.47 -28.26
C GLY A 17 10.84 5.54 -27.90
N ASP A 18 11.08 4.24 -27.78
CA ASP A 18 10.10 3.26 -27.32
C ASP A 18 10.26 3.03 -25.80
N TYR A 19 9.38 3.67 -25.04
CA TYR A 19 9.42 3.69 -23.58
C TYR A 19 8.60 2.58 -22.91
N GLU A 20 7.98 1.66 -23.67
CA GLU A 20 7.19 0.54 -23.13
C GLU A 20 7.98 -0.30 -22.11
N PHE A 21 9.30 -0.38 -22.27
CA PHE A 21 10.17 -1.18 -21.42
C PHE A 21 10.85 -0.40 -20.29
N ALA A 22 10.53 0.89 -20.11
CA ALA A 22 11.17 1.74 -19.09
C ALA A 22 10.90 1.20 -17.68
N ASN A 23 9.67 0.81 -17.35
CA ASN A 23 9.33 0.23 -16.06
C ASN A 23 10.07 -1.11 -15.81
N ASN A 24 10.09 -1.99 -16.81
CA ASN A 24 10.82 -3.25 -16.74
C ASN A 24 12.32 -3.02 -16.54
N LEU A 25 12.89 -2.00 -17.18
CA LEU A 25 14.28 -1.65 -17.01
C LEU A 25 14.55 -1.09 -15.60
N GLY A 26 13.67 -0.24 -15.08
CA GLY A 26 13.70 0.22 -13.69
C GLY A 26 13.70 -0.94 -12.69
N TYR A 27 12.83 -1.92 -12.90
CA TYR A 27 12.78 -3.15 -12.10
C TYR A 27 14.09 -3.95 -12.17
N LEU A 28 14.67 -4.11 -13.37
CA LEU A 28 15.95 -4.80 -13.52
C LEU A 28 17.07 -4.07 -12.77
N TYR A 29 17.11 -2.73 -12.78
CA TYR A 29 18.09 -1.97 -12.02
C TYR A 29 17.85 -2.05 -10.50
N ALA A 30 16.60 -2.00 -10.06
CA ALA A 30 16.23 -2.17 -8.65
C ALA A 30 16.69 -3.55 -8.12
N SER A 31 16.49 -4.62 -8.90
CA SER A 31 16.96 -5.97 -8.56
C SER A 31 18.49 -6.10 -8.49
N GLN A 32 19.22 -5.14 -9.08
CA GLN A 32 20.68 -5.04 -9.04
C GLN A 32 21.17 -4.06 -7.96
N HIS A 33 20.27 -3.53 -7.12
CA HIS A 33 20.55 -2.48 -6.13
C HIS A 33 21.13 -1.19 -6.74
N ASP A 34 20.87 -0.94 -8.01
CA ASP A 34 21.24 0.28 -8.72
C ASP A 34 20.07 1.26 -8.65
N PHE A 35 19.97 1.92 -7.49
CA PHE A 35 18.84 2.79 -7.15
C PHE A 35 18.72 3.99 -8.10
N GLU A 36 19.85 4.57 -8.50
CA GLU A 36 19.88 5.76 -9.36
C GLU A 36 19.29 5.45 -10.74
N ASN A 37 19.72 4.35 -11.36
CA ASN A 37 19.14 3.96 -12.65
C ASN A 37 17.69 3.45 -12.50
N ALA A 38 17.36 2.75 -11.42
CA ALA A 38 16.00 2.31 -11.16
C ALA A 38 15.03 3.51 -11.10
N GLU A 39 15.37 4.51 -10.29
CA GLU A 39 14.62 5.77 -10.16
C GLU A 39 14.48 6.47 -11.52
N LYS A 40 15.59 6.62 -12.25
CA LYS A 40 15.58 7.24 -13.59
C LYS A 40 14.58 6.56 -14.54
N TYR A 41 14.61 5.24 -14.64
CA TYR A 41 13.76 4.53 -15.61
C TYR A 41 12.31 4.43 -15.16
N TYR A 42 12.02 4.37 -13.86
CA TYR A 42 10.64 4.52 -13.38
C TYR A 42 10.09 5.92 -13.68
N LEU A 43 10.88 6.98 -13.50
CA LEU A 43 10.45 8.35 -13.85
C LEU A 43 10.17 8.48 -15.35
N ILE A 44 11.02 7.92 -16.22
CA ILE A 44 10.77 7.88 -17.67
C ILE A 44 9.46 7.14 -17.99
N ALA A 45 9.18 6.02 -17.32
CA ALA A 45 7.93 5.27 -17.50
C ALA A 45 6.71 6.12 -17.11
N ILE A 46 6.78 6.80 -15.96
CA ILE A 46 5.71 7.69 -15.47
C ILE A 46 5.48 8.88 -16.43
N GLU A 47 6.55 9.47 -16.96
CA GLU A 47 6.47 10.56 -17.97
C GLU A 47 5.80 10.10 -19.27
N ASN A 48 5.82 8.80 -19.57
CA ASN A 48 5.19 8.19 -20.73
C ASN A 48 3.92 7.40 -20.37
N GLU A 49 3.26 7.78 -19.27
CA GLU A 49 1.95 7.28 -18.83
C GLU A 49 1.89 5.79 -18.41
N ASP A 50 3.04 5.12 -18.25
CA ASP A 50 3.13 3.86 -17.54
C ASP A 50 3.08 4.12 -16.02
N TYR A 51 1.85 4.23 -15.50
CA TYR A 51 1.60 4.54 -14.11
C TYR A 51 1.82 3.36 -13.16
N ASP A 52 1.98 2.13 -13.66
CA ASP A 52 2.36 0.99 -12.81
C ASP A 52 3.76 1.21 -12.19
N ALA A 53 4.61 2.00 -12.87
CA ALA A 53 5.90 2.43 -12.34
C ALA A 53 5.79 3.31 -11.07
N LEU A 54 4.64 3.94 -10.78
CA LEU A 54 4.45 4.72 -9.55
C LEU A 54 4.56 3.84 -8.29
N ASN A 55 3.94 2.66 -8.31
CA ASN A 55 4.04 1.68 -7.22
C ASN A 55 5.49 1.21 -7.05
N ASN A 56 6.15 0.90 -8.17
CA ASN A 56 7.53 0.41 -8.13
C ASN A 56 8.51 1.47 -7.62
N LEU A 57 8.30 2.73 -7.98
CA LEU A 57 9.10 3.85 -7.50
C LEU A 57 8.85 4.13 -6.01
N ALA A 58 7.59 4.03 -5.55
CA ALA A 58 7.26 4.14 -4.12
C ALA A 58 7.97 3.05 -3.29
N ILE A 59 7.92 1.79 -3.75
CA ILE A 59 8.63 0.67 -3.10
C ILE A 59 10.15 0.90 -3.10
N LEU A 60 10.71 1.41 -4.20
CA LEU A 60 12.14 1.73 -4.28
C LEU A 60 12.55 2.76 -3.22
N TYR A 61 11.75 3.80 -3.02
CA TYR A 61 11.99 4.80 -1.97
C TYR A 61 11.79 4.24 -0.57
N GLU A 62 10.78 3.41 -0.35
CA GLU A 62 10.56 2.71 0.92
C GLU A 62 11.79 1.88 1.32
N GLN A 63 12.30 1.07 0.38
CA GLN A 63 13.49 0.23 0.59
C GLN A 63 14.75 1.05 0.89
N ASN A 64 14.80 2.29 0.42
CA ASN A 64 15.92 3.20 0.64
C ASN A 64 15.69 4.17 1.82
N GLY A 65 14.65 3.94 2.63
CA GLY A 65 14.34 4.75 3.82
C GLY A 65 13.81 6.16 3.53
N LYS A 66 13.44 6.44 2.27
CA LYS A 66 12.88 7.72 1.83
C LYS A 66 11.35 7.72 2.00
N THR A 67 10.92 7.81 3.26
CA THR A 67 9.52 7.66 3.68
C THR A 67 8.58 8.69 3.05
N GLU A 68 8.99 9.95 2.96
CA GLU A 68 8.14 11.03 2.41
C GLU A 68 7.93 10.85 0.90
N GLU A 69 8.99 10.47 0.18
CA GLU A 69 8.91 10.18 -1.24
C GLU A 69 8.08 8.92 -1.51
N ALA A 70 8.28 7.84 -0.74
CA ALA A 70 7.47 6.63 -0.87
C ALA A 70 5.97 6.93 -0.75
N GLU A 71 5.58 7.68 0.29
CA GLU A 71 4.19 8.10 0.50
C GLU A 71 3.65 8.93 -0.67
N LYS A 72 4.42 9.91 -1.14
CA LYS A 72 4.05 10.74 -2.29
C LYS A 72 3.71 9.89 -3.51
N TYR A 73 4.57 8.93 -3.86
CA TYR A 73 4.36 8.12 -5.07
C TYR A 73 3.24 7.09 -4.91
N TYR A 74 3.03 6.53 -3.72
CA TYR A 74 1.84 5.70 -3.45
C TYR A 74 0.54 6.51 -3.58
N LEU A 75 0.50 7.74 -3.08
CA LEU A 75 -0.67 8.61 -3.23
C LEU A 75 -0.93 8.95 -4.70
N MET A 76 0.12 9.27 -5.47
CA MET A 76 0.00 9.47 -6.92
C MET A 76 -0.51 8.22 -7.64
N ALA A 77 -0.06 7.02 -7.24
CA ALA A 77 -0.55 5.75 -7.80
C ALA A 77 -2.05 5.56 -7.55
N ILE A 78 -2.55 5.92 -6.37
CA ILE A 78 -3.98 5.91 -6.05
C ILE A 78 -4.75 6.90 -6.93
N GLU A 79 -4.24 8.12 -7.12
CA GLU A 79 -4.86 9.14 -7.99
C GLU A 79 -4.96 8.68 -9.44
N LYS A 80 -3.99 7.88 -9.90
CA LYS A 80 -3.97 7.27 -11.24
C LYS A 80 -4.75 5.96 -11.33
N ASN A 81 -5.38 5.51 -10.24
CA ASN A 81 -6.11 4.24 -10.15
C ASN A 81 -5.23 3.01 -10.48
N CYS A 82 -3.94 3.05 -10.14
CA CYS A 82 -3.07 1.89 -10.30
C CYS A 82 -3.54 0.75 -9.40
N GLU A 83 -3.51 -0.47 -9.93
CA GLU A 83 -3.95 -1.66 -9.19
C GLU A 83 -3.08 -1.87 -7.93
N GLY A 84 -3.69 -2.25 -6.82
CA GLY A 84 -2.99 -2.53 -5.56
C GLY A 84 -2.37 -1.33 -4.85
N ALA A 85 -2.47 -0.10 -5.39
CA ALA A 85 -1.79 1.07 -4.82
C ALA A 85 -2.25 1.40 -3.40
N LYS A 86 -3.54 1.22 -3.11
CA LYS A 86 -4.10 1.47 -1.78
C LYS A 86 -3.63 0.42 -0.76
N GLU A 87 -3.61 -0.84 -1.16
CA GLU A 87 -3.13 -1.96 -0.37
C GLU A 87 -1.64 -1.81 -0.04
N ASN A 88 -0.84 -1.35 -1.01
CA ASN A 88 0.58 -1.04 -0.80
C ASN A 88 0.74 0.13 0.18
N LEU A 89 -0.03 1.22 0.03
CA LEU A 89 0.03 2.35 0.95
C LEU A 89 -0.37 1.96 2.39
N LEU A 90 -1.41 1.13 2.55
CA LEU A 90 -1.80 0.60 3.87
C LEU A 90 -0.68 -0.25 4.49
N THR A 91 -0.04 -1.10 3.68
CA THR A 91 1.11 -1.91 4.12
C THR A 91 2.27 -1.02 4.55
N PHE A 92 2.56 0.03 3.78
CA PHE A 92 3.59 1.02 4.09
C PHE A 92 3.30 1.79 5.39
N TYR A 93 2.06 2.25 5.60
CA TYR A 93 1.70 2.90 6.86
C TYR A 93 1.77 1.96 8.05
N ASN A 94 1.42 0.69 7.88
CA ASN A 94 1.55 -0.31 8.92
C ASN A 94 3.02 -0.55 9.28
N SER A 95 3.90 -0.73 8.28
CA SER A 95 5.34 -0.99 8.48
C SER A 95 6.05 0.20 9.12
N THR A 96 5.64 1.42 8.77
CA THR A 96 6.16 2.68 9.33
C THR A 96 5.42 3.18 10.58
N ARG A 97 4.45 2.41 11.09
CA ARG A 97 3.64 2.74 12.28
C ARG A 97 2.88 4.07 12.18
N GLN A 98 2.44 4.44 10.99
CA GLN A 98 1.63 5.62 10.73
C GLN A 98 0.13 5.33 10.95
N THR A 99 -0.25 4.88 12.15
CA THR A 99 -1.61 4.42 12.49
C THR A 99 -2.70 5.45 12.20
N ALA A 100 -2.41 6.75 12.37
CA ALA A 100 -3.37 7.81 12.06
C ALA A 100 -3.75 7.84 10.56
N LYS A 101 -2.75 7.74 9.67
CA LYS A 101 -2.97 7.74 8.22
C LYS A 101 -3.61 6.44 7.74
N GLU A 102 -3.20 5.30 8.31
CA GLU A 102 -3.84 4.01 8.09
C GLU A 102 -5.34 4.06 8.44
N LYS A 103 -5.68 4.62 9.61
CA LYS A 103 -7.05 4.80 10.07
C LYS A 103 -7.87 5.67 9.12
N ASP A 104 -7.31 6.75 8.59
CA ASP A 104 -8.00 7.63 7.64
C ASP A 104 -8.37 6.90 6.33
N ILE A 105 -7.49 6.05 5.81
CA ILE A 105 -7.79 5.24 4.62
C ILE A 105 -8.89 4.22 4.95
N TYR A 106 -8.79 3.50 6.06
CA TYR A 106 -9.82 2.53 6.44
C TYR A 106 -11.17 3.19 6.71
N LEU A 107 -11.21 4.41 7.26
CA LEU A 107 -12.46 5.17 7.40
C LEU A 107 -13.10 5.40 6.03
N GLN A 108 -12.35 5.87 5.04
CA GLN A 108 -12.87 6.10 3.69
C GLN A 108 -13.42 4.82 3.05
N MET A 109 -12.75 3.68 3.25
CA MET A 109 -13.21 2.38 2.76
C MET A 109 -14.46 1.89 3.49
N ALA A 110 -14.49 2.01 4.81
CA ALA A 110 -15.62 1.60 5.63
C ALA A 110 -16.88 2.44 5.36
N TRP A 111 -16.74 3.71 4.97
CA TRP A 111 -17.86 4.55 4.50
C TRP A 111 -18.45 4.08 3.16
N LYS A 112 -17.74 3.23 2.43
CA LYS A 112 -18.20 2.54 1.21
C LYS A 112 -18.56 1.08 1.47
N ASP A 113 -18.90 0.75 2.71
CA ASP A 113 -19.29 -0.59 3.16
C ASP A 113 -18.21 -1.68 3.01
N ASP A 114 -16.93 -1.29 2.98
CA ASP A 114 -15.83 -2.27 3.00
C ASP A 114 -15.75 -2.97 4.37
N ILE A 115 -16.09 -4.26 4.37
CA ILE A 115 -16.19 -5.10 5.56
C ILE A 115 -14.82 -5.29 6.23
N ASN A 116 -13.76 -5.47 5.44
CA ASN A 116 -12.41 -5.67 5.96
C ASN A 116 -11.92 -4.39 6.65
N ALA A 117 -12.18 -3.23 6.07
CA ALA A 117 -11.84 -1.94 6.65
C ALA A 117 -12.57 -1.70 7.98
N MET A 118 -13.85 -2.05 8.07
CA MET A 118 -14.60 -1.96 9.33
C MET A 118 -13.98 -2.85 10.42
N ASN A 119 -13.58 -4.08 10.09
CA ASN A 119 -12.89 -4.95 11.04
C ASN A 119 -11.53 -4.35 11.48
N HIS A 120 -10.75 -3.80 10.55
CA HIS A 120 -9.48 -3.13 10.88
C HIS A 120 -9.67 -1.90 11.77
N LEU A 121 -10.67 -1.05 11.50
CA LEU A 121 -11.01 0.08 12.38
C LEU A 121 -11.35 -0.39 13.79
N GLY A 122 -12.12 -1.48 13.92
CA GLY A 122 -12.41 -2.10 15.21
C GLY A 122 -11.14 -2.44 15.99
N MET A 123 -10.15 -3.04 15.32
CA MET A 123 -8.85 -3.37 15.92
C MET A 123 -8.05 -2.12 16.30
N ILE A 124 -7.96 -1.12 15.41
CA ILE A 124 -7.23 0.13 15.67
C ILE A 124 -7.81 0.84 16.90
N PHE A 125 -9.13 1.08 16.95
CA PHE A 125 -9.76 1.73 18.10
C PHE A 125 -9.61 0.92 19.40
N GLY A 126 -9.63 -0.41 19.31
CA GLY A 126 -9.42 -1.29 20.46
C GLY A 126 -8.00 -1.14 21.04
N ASN A 127 -6.99 -1.10 20.16
CA ASN A 127 -5.59 -0.88 20.55
C ASN A 127 -5.36 0.52 21.12
N GLU A 128 -6.11 1.53 20.66
CA GLU A 128 -6.12 2.89 21.23
C GLU A 128 -6.87 2.99 22.57
N GLY A 129 -7.51 1.90 23.04
CA GLY A 129 -8.35 1.88 24.25
C GLY A 129 -9.74 2.52 24.06
N ASN A 130 -10.09 2.94 22.84
CA ASN A 130 -11.42 3.43 22.50
C ASN A 130 -12.38 2.27 22.22
N PHE A 131 -12.72 1.54 23.28
CA PHE A 131 -13.54 0.33 23.20
C PHE A 131 -14.95 0.58 22.65
N LYS A 132 -15.48 1.79 22.85
CA LYS A 132 -16.81 2.17 22.33
C LYS A 132 -16.83 2.22 20.80
N GLU A 133 -15.86 2.90 20.19
CA GLU A 133 -15.77 2.93 18.72
C GLU A 133 -15.31 1.57 18.17
N SER A 134 -14.45 0.85 18.89
CA SER A 134 -14.04 -0.52 18.53
C SER A 134 -15.25 -1.45 18.39
N GLU A 135 -16.12 -1.51 19.42
CA GLU A 135 -17.35 -2.31 19.40
C GLU A 135 -18.27 -1.90 18.25
N LYS A 136 -18.47 -0.59 18.03
CA LYS A 136 -19.32 -0.07 16.96
C LYS A 136 -18.87 -0.55 15.57
N TRP A 137 -17.57 -0.52 15.28
CA TRP A 137 -17.04 -0.97 14.00
C TRP A 137 -17.11 -2.49 13.83
N PHE A 138 -16.79 -3.25 14.88
CA PHE A 138 -16.97 -4.71 14.84
C PHE A 138 -18.43 -5.11 14.64
N LEU A 139 -19.38 -4.42 15.29
CA LEU A 139 -20.82 -4.67 15.10
C LEU A 139 -21.25 -4.44 13.65
N LYS A 140 -20.79 -3.36 13.01
CA LYS A 140 -21.08 -3.09 11.59
C LYS A 140 -20.54 -4.19 10.67
N ALA A 141 -19.28 -4.57 10.83
CA ALA A 141 -18.67 -5.65 10.04
C ALA A 141 -19.37 -6.99 10.28
N ALA A 142 -19.69 -7.33 11.54
CA ALA A 142 -20.38 -8.55 11.92
C ALA A 142 -21.80 -8.63 11.34
N ALA A 143 -22.52 -7.50 11.26
CA ALA A 143 -23.84 -7.40 10.65
C ALA A 143 -23.80 -7.69 9.14
N LEU A 144 -22.69 -7.38 8.48
CA LEU A 144 -22.43 -7.71 7.07
C LEU A 144 -21.83 -9.12 6.88
N GLY A 145 -21.73 -9.91 7.94
CA GLY A 145 -21.33 -11.32 7.88
C GLY A 145 -19.87 -11.60 8.21
N ASP A 146 -19.07 -10.61 8.58
CA ASP A 146 -17.67 -10.81 8.91
C ASP A 146 -17.48 -11.70 10.15
N LYS A 147 -16.75 -12.81 9.98
CA LYS A 147 -16.48 -13.76 11.07
C LYS A 147 -15.36 -13.28 11.99
N HIS A 148 -14.37 -12.57 11.47
CA HIS A 148 -13.26 -12.05 12.28
C HIS A 148 -13.75 -10.97 13.24
N ALA A 149 -14.60 -10.07 12.80
CA ALA A 149 -15.23 -9.03 13.59
C ALA A 149 -16.13 -9.61 14.70
N LYS A 150 -16.87 -10.70 14.42
CA LYS A 150 -17.64 -11.42 15.45
C LYS A 150 -16.74 -11.94 16.56
N ASN A 151 -15.65 -12.63 16.19
CA ASN A 151 -14.70 -13.15 17.16
C ASN A 151 -14.01 -12.03 17.94
N ASN A 152 -13.58 -10.96 17.25
CA ASN A 152 -12.95 -9.80 17.88
C ASN A 152 -13.90 -9.08 18.85
N LEU A 153 -15.18 -8.97 18.52
CA LEU A 153 -16.22 -8.42 19.39
C LEU A 153 -16.41 -9.27 20.66
N GLU A 154 -16.38 -10.59 20.55
CA GLU A 154 -16.44 -11.49 21.71
C GLU A 154 -15.24 -11.32 22.62
N VAL A 155 -14.03 -11.26 22.06
CA VAL A 155 -12.79 -11.00 22.81
C VAL A 155 -12.88 -9.67 23.54
N LEU A 156 -13.32 -8.60 22.87
CA LEU A 156 -13.50 -7.27 23.44
C LEU A 156 -14.51 -7.27 24.60
N LYS A 157 -15.66 -7.92 24.43
CA LYS A 157 -16.68 -8.00 25.49
C LYS A 157 -16.19 -8.78 26.71
N ASN A 158 -15.42 -9.85 26.48
CA ASN A 158 -14.87 -10.67 27.56
C ASN A 158 -13.76 -9.95 28.33
N SER A 159 -12.94 -9.13 27.68
CA SER A 159 -11.92 -8.33 28.37
C SER A 159 -12.58 -7.27 29.27
N LEU A 160 -13.57 -6.54 28.75
CA LEU A 160 -14.30 -5.51 29.51
C LEU A 160 -15.02 -6.07 30.75
N LYS A 161 -15.58 -7.28 30.66
CA LYS A 161 -16.22 -7.95 31.81
C LYS A 161 -15.24 -8.34 32.91
N LYS A 162 -13.98 -8.62 32.58
CA LYS A 162 -12.94 -8.98 33.57
C LYS A 162 -12.29 -7.76 34.24
N SER A 163 -12.44 -6.59 33.63
CA SER A 163 -11.87 -5.32 34.11
C SER A 163 -12.84 -4.52 35.00
N ASN A 164 -14.08 -5.00 35.18
CA ASN A 164 -15.10 -4.45 36.08
C ASN A 164 -15.33 -5.39 37.26
#